data_AF-A0A528LQG1-F1
#
_entry.id   AF-A0A528LQG1-F1
#
_cell.length_a   1.000
_cell.length_b   1.000
_cell.length_c   1.000
_cell.angle_alpha   90.00
_cell.angle_beta   90.00
_cell.angle_gamma   90.00
#
_symmetry.space_group_name_H-M   'P 1'
#
loop_
_entity.id
_entity.type
_entity.pdbx_description
1 polymer ?
#
loop_
_entity_poly.entity_id
_entity_poly.type
_entity_poly.pdbx_seq_one_letter_code
_entity_poly.pdbx_strand_id
1 'polypeptide(L)'
;QMVQRGHSYAIVDEVDSILVDEARTPLIISGPLEDRSEMYNTIDAFMLKLEPADYEIDEKQKTSIFTEEGTEKLENLLRDAGLLKGESLYDVENVAIVHHVNNALKAHQLFQKDKDYIVRNGEIVIIDEFTGRMMPGRRYSEGLHQALEAKEHVAIQPENQTLASVTFQNYFRLYKKLAGMTGTALTEAEEFGNIYGLEVTEIPTNLPVVRVD
;
A
#
# COMPACT_ATOMS: atom_id res chain seq x y z
N GLN A 1 -11.06 -12.01 20.11
CA GLN A 1 -12.37 -11.69 20.72
C GLN A 1 -13.05 -10.65 19.84
N MET A 2 -14.29 -10.88 19.37
CA MET A 2 -15.04 -9.88 18.59
C MET A 2 -15.65 -8.85 19.53
N VAL A 3 -15.45 -7.56 19.24
CA VAL A 3 -15.94 -6.46 20.09
C VAL A 3 -17.30 -5.91 19.65
N GLN A 4 -17.65 -6.06 18.37
CA GLN A 4 -18.94 -5.66 17.82
C GLN A 4 -19.98 -6.79 17.93
N ARG A 5 -21.27 -6.40 17.95
CA ARG A 5 -22.41 -7.32 18.11
C ARG A 5 -23.32 -7.40 16.86
N GLY A 6 -22.81 -6.97 15.71
CA GLY A 6 -23.53 -6.83 14.44
C GLY A 6 -24.02 -5.40 14.16
N HIS A 7 -24.63 -5.20 12.99
CA HIS A 7 -25.02 -3.89 12.45
C HIS A 7 -26.55 -3.73 12.42
N SER A 8 -27.12 -3.17 13.50
CA SER A 8 -28.59 -3.07 13.65
C SER A 8 -29.15 -1.74 13.14
N TYR A 9 -28.71 -0.62 13.69
CA TYR A 9 -29.12 0.72 13.28
C TYR A 9 -27.97 1.70 13.45
N ALA A 10 -27.72 2.52 12.42
CA ALA A 10 -26.82 3.66 12.48
C ALA A 10 -27.57 4.96 12.17
N ILE A 11 -27.27 6.01 12.93
CA ILE A 11 -27.62 7.40 12.62
C ILE A 11 -26.30 8.12 12.41
N VAL A 12 -26.09 8.63 11.21
CA VAL A 12 -24.85 9.32 10.81
C VAL A 12 -25.09 10.83 10.88
N ASP A 13 -24.28 11.51 11.69
CA ASP A 13 -24.23 12.97 11.71
C ASP A 13 -23.32 13.47 10.58
N GLU A 14 -23.61 14.64 10.02
CA GLU A 14 -22.95 15.18 8.82
C GLU A 14 -22.86 14.13 7.69
N VAL A 15 -24.02 13.56 7.36
CA VAL A 15 -24.12 12.37 6.50
C VAL A 15 -23.59 12.59 5.08
N ASP A 16 -23.63 13.81 4.57
CA ASP A 16 -23.02 14.20 3.28
C ASP A 16 -21.49 14.10 3.33
N SER A 17 -20.85 14.64 4.36
CA SER A 17 -19.39 14.51 4.51
C SER A 17 -18.94 13.06 4.61
N ILE A 18 -19.64 12.22 5.37
CA ILE A 18 -19.22 10.82 5.59
C ILE A 18 -19.58 9.91 4.40
N LEU A 19 -20.79 10.05 3.84
CA LEU A 19 -21.31 9.10 2.85
C LEU A 19 -21.14 9.57 1.40
N VAL A 20 -20.73 10.81 1.16
CA VAL A 20 -20.38 11.34 -0.17
C VAL A 20 -18.88 11.66 -0.23
N ASP A 21 -18.39 12.58 0.59
CA ASP A 21 -17.01 13.08 0.49
C ASP A 21 -15.97 12.03 0.91
N GLU A 22 -16.08 11.48 2.12
CA GLU A 22 -15.14 10.50 2.66
C GLU A 22 -15.36 9.08 2.13
N ALA A 23 -16.50 8.86 1.48
CA ALA A 23 -16.95 7.52 1.13
C ALA A 23 -16.07 6.83 0.06
N ARG A 24 -15.27 7.63 -0.66
CA ARG A 24 -14.33 7.17 -1.68
C ARG A 24 -13.01 6.68 -1.10
N THR A 25 -12.65 7.08 0.11
CA THR A 25 -11.43 6.63 0.77
C THR A 25 -11.71 5.38 1.60
N PRO A 26 -11.02 4.27 1.35
CA PRO A 26 -11.24 3.05 2.13
C PRO A 26 -10.69 3.22 3.56
N LEU A 27 -11.41 2.65 4.52
CA LEU A 27 -10.89 2.39 5.86
C LEU A 27 -9.94 1.21 5.79
N ILE A 28 -8.70 1.40 6.25
CA ILE A 28 -7.64 0.40 6.17
C ILE A 28 -7.17 0.10 7.59
N ILE A 29 -7.11 -1.18 7.94
CA ILE A 29 -6.36 -1.66 9.11
C ILE A 29 -5.03 -2.18 8.58
N SER A 30 -3.95 -1.47 8.92
CA SER A 30 -2.59 -1.95 8.72
C SER A 30 -2.04 -2.58 10.00
N GLY A 31 -1.21 -3.60 9.83
CA GLY A 31 -0.40 -4.15 10.90
C GLY A 31 1.06 -4.22 10.47
N PRO A 32 2.00 -4.15 11.42
CA PRO A 32 3.39 -4.45 11.13
C PRO A 32 3.50 -5.92 10.72
N LEU A 33 4.18 -6.19 9.62
CA LEU A 33 4.69 -7.53 9.35
C LEU A 33 5.80 -7.88 10.35
N GLU A 34 6.09 -9.17 10.49
CA GLU A 34 7.30 -9.61 11.19
C GLU A 34 8.51 -8.87 10.62
N ASP A 35 9.43 -8.50 11.51
CA ASP A 35 10.66 -7.84 11.11
C ASP A 35 11.49 -8.78 10.22
N ARG A 36 11.57 -8.43 8.94
CA ARG A 36 12.31 -9.17 7.91
C ARG A 36 13.60 -8.44 7.51
N SER A 37 14.08 -7.50 8.32
CA SER A 37 15.27 -6.71 8.02
C SER A 37 16.49 -7.58 7.74
N GLU A 38 16.71 -8.65 8.50
CA GLU A 38 17.82 -9.59 8.25
C GLU A 38 17.73 -10.28 6.90
N MET A 39 16.52 -10.67 6.48
CA MET A 39 16.29 -11.31 5.19
C MET A 39 16.55 -10.33 4.04
N TYR A 40 16.11 -9.07 4.17
CA TYR A 40 16.42 -8.02 3.20
C TYR A 40 17.94 -7.79 3.07
N ASN A 41 18.65 -7.67 4.19
CA ASN A 41 20.10 -7.50 4.20
C ASN A 41 20.83 -8.72 3.59
N THR A 42 20.34 -9.93 3.85
CA THR A 42 20.92 -11.16 3.30
C THR A 42 20.74 -11.22 1.78
N ILE A 43 19.55 -10.89 1.29
CA ILE A 43 19.24 -10.86 -0.14
C ILE A 43 20.01 -9.74 -0.85
N ASP A 44 20.14 -8.57 -0.23
CA ASP A 44 20.96 -7.46 -0.73
C ASP A 44 22.41 -7.91 -0.98
N ALA A 45 23.00 -8.64 -0.03
CA ALA A 45 24.35 -9.19 -0.18
C ALA A 45 24.48 -10.19 -1.35
N PHE A 46 23.40 -10.84 -1.78
CA PHE A 46 23.41 -11.70 -2.96
C PHE A 46 23.45 -10.90 -4.26
N MET A 47 22.78 -9.76 -4.31
CA MET A 47 22.78 -8.90 -5.51
C MET A 47 24.19 -8.46 -5.89
N LEU A 48 25.07 -8.23 -4.91
CA LEU A 48 26.47 -7.88 -5.12
C LEU A 48 27.32 -8.99 -5.75
N LYS A 49 26.84 -10.25 -5.74
CA LYS A 49 27.53 -11.40 -6.34
C LYS A 49 27.07 -11.69 -7.77
N LEU A 50 26.01 -11.03 -8.23
CA LEU A 50 25.47 -11.22 -9.56
C LEU A 50 26.26 -10.40 -10.59
N GLU A 51 26.37 -10.95 -11.78
CA GLU A 51 27.02 -10.34 -12.94
C GLU A 51 25.96 -9.91 -13.96
N PRO A 52 26.27 -9.00 -14.90
CA PRO A 52 25.31 -8.57 -15.92
C PRO A 52 24.74 -9.70 -16.80
N ALA A 53 25.36 -10.88 -16.85
CA ALA A 53 24.83 -12.05 -17.55
C ALA A 53 23.73 -12.78 -16.76
N ASP A 54 23.63 -12.53 -15.45
CA ASP A 54 22.69 -13.19 -14.55
C ASP A 54 21.27 -12.57 -14.62
N TYR A 55 21.08 -11.45 -15.33
CA TYR A 55 19.81 -10.75 -15.41
C TYR A 55 19.62 -9.97 -16.71
N GLU A 56 18.37 -9.75 -17.08
CA GLU A 56 17.95 -8.89 -18.17
C GLU A 56 17.21 -7.66 -17.63
N ILE A 57 17.49 -6.49 -18.19
CA ILE A 57 16.85 -5.22 -17.81
C ILE A 57 16.18 -4.63 -19.04
N ASP A 58 14.90 -4.28 -18.90
CA ASP A 58 14.21 -3.40 -19.83
C ASP A 58 13.96 -2.05 -19.14
N GLU A 59 14.82 -1.07 -19.43
CA GLU A 59 14.72 0.28 -18.89
C GLU A 59 13.44 1.00 -19.33
N LYS A 60 12.90 0.67 -20.52
CA LYS A 60 11.68 1.31 -21.03
C LYS A 60 10.46 0.82 -20.25
N GLN A 61 10.42 -0.46 -19.93
CA GLN A 61 9.34 -1.05 -19.12
C GLN A 61 9.60 -0.97 -17.62
N LYS A 62 10.79 -0.54 -17.18
CA LYS A 62 11.26 -0.59 -15.79
C LYS A 62 11.04 -1.99 -15.18
N THR A 63 11.41 -3.01 -15.94
CA THR A 63 11.36 -4.43 -15.55
C THR A 63 12.78 -5.03 -15.52
N SER A 64 12.96 -5.97 -14.60
CA SER A 64 14.22 -6.72 -14.41
C SER A 64 13.86 -8.18 -14.16
N ILE A 65 14.52 -9.09 -14.85
CA ILE A 65 14.25 -10.54 -14.79
C ILE A 65 15.58 -11.27 -14.66
N PHE A 66 15.65 -12.33 -13.85
CA PHE A 66 16.83 -13.19 -13.81
C PHE A 66 16.91 -14.09 -15.05
N THR A 67 18.11 -14.31 -15.57
CA THR A 67 18.34 -15.33 -16.59
C THR A 67 18.28 -16.73 -15.97
N GLU A 68 18.31 -17.78 -16.79
CA GLU A 68 18.41 -19.16 -16.28
C GLU A 68 19.67 -19.36 -15.43
N GLU A 69 20.83 -18.88 -15.91
CA GLU A 69 22.10 -18.93 -15.18
C GLU A 69 22.04 -18.13 -13.87
N GLY A 70 21.46 -16.93 -13.90
CA GLY A 70 21.29 -16.11 -12.70
C GLY A 70 20.34 -16.74 -11.69
N THR A 71 19.30 -17.42 -12.15
CA THR A 71 18.37 -18.19 -11.29
C THR A 71 19.10 -19.33 -10.60
N GLU A 72 19.89 -20.12 -11.32
CA GLU A 72 20.67 -21.23 -10.75
C GLU A 72 21.67 -20.73 -9.70
N LYS A 73 22.39 -19.64 -10.01
CA LYS A 73 23.32 -18.99 -9.08
C LYS A 73 22.60 -18.51 -7.82
N LEU A 74 21.43 -17.91 -7.97
CA LEU A 74 20.61 -17.45 -6.86
C LEU A 74 20.06 -18.60 -6.00
N GLU A 75 19.62 -19.70 -6.62
CA GLU A 75 19.21 -20.92 -5.93
C GLU A 75 20.33 -21.47 -5.04
N ASN A 76 21.56 -21.52 -5.56
CA ASN A 76 22.73 -21.96 -4.80
C ASN A 76 23.01 -21.04 -3.61
N LEU A 77 22.99 -19.72 -3.81
CA LEU A 77 23.18 -18.74 -2.72
C LEU A 77 22.09 -18.86 -1.63
N LEU A 78 20.83 -19.05 -2.04
CA LEU A 78 19.71 -19.24 -1.12
C LEU A 78 19.80 -20.57 -0.37
N ARG A 79 20.27 -21.64 -1.04
CA ARG A 79 20.49 -22.95 -0.42
C ARG A 79 21.59 -22.89 0.63
N ASP A 80 22.71 -22.24 0.32
CA ASP A 80 23.84 -22.06 1.24
C ASP A 80 23.46 -21.23 2.47
N ALA A 81 22.56 -20.25 2.31
CA ALA A 81 22.03 -19.45 3.41
C ALA A 81 20.89 -20.14 4.18
N GLY A 82 20.45 -21.34 3.78
CA GLY A 82 19.33 -22.05 4.38
C GLY A 82 17.97 -21.37 4.17
N LEU A 83 17.85 -20.51 3.15
CA LEU A 83 16.65 -19.75 2.82
C LEU A 83 15.81 -20.38 1.71
N LEU A 84 16.39 -21.30 0.93
CA LEU A 84 15.68 -22.08 -0.08
C LEU A 84 14.96 -23.27 0.56
N LYS A 85 13.64 -23.37 0.36
CA LYS A 85 12.84 -24.54 0.75
C LYS A 85 12.54 -25.39 -0.49
N GLY A 86 12.65 -26.71 -0.37
CA GLY A 86 12.42 -27.60 -1.50
C GLY A 86 13.60 -27.68 -2.47
N GLU A 87 13.29 -27.96 -3.74
CA GLU A 87 14.31 -28.20 -4.77
C GLU A 87 14.54 -26.96 -5.63
N SER A 88 13.49 -26.19 -5.94
CA SER A 88 13.56 -25.02 -6.84
C SER A 88 13.07 -23.73 -6.19
N LEU A 89 13.63 -22.60 -6.63
CA LEU A 89 13.20 -21.25 -6.26
C LEU A 89 11.72 -21.00 -6.58
N TYR A 90 11.17 -21.65 -7.59
CA TYR A 90 9.78 -21.45 -8.01
C TYR A 90 8.78 -22.38 -7.30
N ASP A 91 9.23 -23.17 -6.32
CA ASP A 91 8.33 -23.94 -5.47
C ASP A 91 7.40 -23.00 -4.67
N VAL A 92 6.16 -23.44 -4.42
CA VAL A 92 5.11 -22.64 -3.76
C VAL A 92 5.54 -22.12 -2.38
N GLU A 93 6.46 -22.82 -1.72
CA GLU A 93 7.01 -22.46 -0.41
C GLU A 93 7.93 -21.23 -0.45
N ASN A 94 8.47 -20.91 -1.63
CA ASN A 94 9.46 -19.85 -1.85
C ASN A 94 8.86 -18.57 -2.44
N VAL A 95 7.54 -18.48 -2.64
CA VAL A 95 6.87 -17.31 -3.24
C VAL A 95 7.29 -15.99 -2.60
N ALA A 96 7.40 -15.97 -1.27
CA ALA A 96 7.86 -14.78 -0.55
C ALA A 96 9.32 -14.44 -0.88
N ILE A 97 10.21 -15.44 -0.92
CA ILE A 97 11.64 -15.25 -1.26
C ILE A 97 11.75 -14.68 -2.68
N VAL A 98 11.06 -15.28 -3.65
CA VAL A 98 11.01 -14.82 -5.05
C VAL A 98 10.62 -13.35 -5.14
N HIS A 99 9.61 -12.93 -4.38
CA HIS A 99 9.20 -11.53 -4.33
C HIS A 99 10.33 -10.62 -3.85
N HIS A 100 11.03 -11.01 -2.79
CA HIS A 100 12.13 -10.24 -2.21
C HIS A 100 13.36 -10.16 -3.11
N VAL A 101 13.78 -11.25 -3.75
CA VAL A 101 14.93 -11.23 -4.68
C VAL A 101 14.64 -10.39 -5.92
N ASN A 102 13.42 -10.44 -6.45
CA ASN A 102 13.03 -9.60 -7.60
C ASN A 102 13.02 -8.10 -7.23
N ASN A 103 12.53 -7.76 -6.04
CA ASN A 103 12.58 -6.37 -5.57
C ASN A 103 14.00 -5.88 -5.30
N ALA A 104 14.88 -6.74 -4.78
CA ALA A 104 16.29 -6.40 -4.59
C ALA A 104 16.98 -6.15 -5.94
N LEU A 105 16.77 -7.02 -6.94
CA LEU A 105 17.29 -6.81 -8.29
C LEU A 105 16.80 -5.49 -8.88
N LYS A 106 15.49 -5.23 -8.76
CA LYS A 106 14.88 -3.98 -9.21
C LYS A 106 15.49 -2.76 -8.51
N ALA A 107 15.64 -2.80 -7.19
CA ALA A 107 16.26 -1.72 -6.41
C ALA A 107 17.71 -1.45 -6.84
N HIS A 108 18.50 -2.49 -7.13
CA HIS A 108 19.89 -2.36 -7.57
C HIS A 108 20.01 -1.81 -9.00
N GLN A 109 19.24 -2.36 -9.93
CA GLN A 109 19.44 -2.14 -11.36
C GLN A 109 18.61 -0.99 -11.94
N LEU A 110 17.38 -0.78 -11.44
CA LEU A 110 16.43 0.18 -12.03
C LEU A 110 16.31 1.50 -11.27
N PHE A 111 16.72 1.53 -10.00
CA PHE A 111 16.61 2.72 -9.16
C PHE A 111 17.99 3.27 -8.82
N GLN A 112 18.21 4.54 -9.18
CA GLN A 112 19.47 5.24 -9.01
C GLN A 112 19.36 6.33 -7.95
N LYS A 113 20.36 6.35 -7.06
CA LYS A 113 20.56 7.42 -6.10
C LYS A 113 20.79 8.75 -6.83
N ASP A 114 20.27 9.83 -6.26
CA ASP A 114 20.31 11.20 -6.79
C ASP A 114 19.53 11.40 -8.11
N LYS A 115 18.74 10.41 -8.52
CA LYS A 115 17.83 10.48 -9.67
C LYS A 115 16.41 10.07 -9.27
N ASP A 116 16.24 8.83 -8.82
CA ASP A 116 14.93 8.26 -8.45
C ASP A 116 14.63 8.48 -6.96
N TYR A 117 15.67 8.48 -6.13
CA TYR A 117 15.59 8.72 -4.70
C TYR A 117 16.88 9.35 -4.17
N ILE A 118 16.82 9.89 -2.95
CA ILE A 118 17.99 10.33 -2.19
C ILE A 118 17.99 9.70 -0.81
N VAL A 119 19.17 9.64 -0.19
CA VAL A 119 19.32 9.28 1.22
C VAL A 119 19.46 10.56 2.01
N ARG A 120 18.52 10.84 2.93
CA ARG A 120 18.56 12.03 3.79
C ARG A 120 18.20 11.65 5.21
N ASN A 121 19.02 12.07 6.18
CA ASN A 121 18.86 11.75 7.60
C ASN A 121 18.75 10.24 7.89
N GLY A 122 19.39 9.40 7.06
CA GLY A 122 19.28 7.94 7.20
C GLY A 122 17.95 7.36 6.71
N GLU A 123 17.18 8.09 5.90
CA GLU A 123 15.93 7.62 5.28
C GLU A 123 15.96 7.81 3.76
N ILE A 124 15.23 6.95 3.05
CA ILE A 124 15.02 7.06 1.60
C ILE A 124 13.91 8.07 1.34
N VAL A 125 14.21 9.09 0.53
CA VAL A 125 13.23 10.09 0.08
C VAL A 125 13.08 9.99 -1.43
N ILE A 126 11.86 9.76 -1.89
CA ILE A 126 11.55 9.62 -3.32
C ILE A 126 11.63 10.98 -4.01
N ILE A 127 12.20 10.99 -5.22
CA ILE A 127 12.15 12.13 -6.13
C ILE A 127 11.03 11.90 -7.15
N ASP A 128 10.16 12.89 -7.32
CA ASP A 128 9.18 12.88 -8.41
C ASP A 128 9.89 13.05 -9.77
N GLU A 129 9.75 12.07 -10.65
CA GLU A 129 10.37 12.04 -11.99
C GLU A 129 9.91 13.21 -12.89
N PHE A 130 8.70 13.75 -12.68
CA PHE A 130 8.17 14.86 -13.48
C PHE A 130 8.58 16.23 -12.96
N THR A 131 8.59 16.40 -11.64
CA THR A 131 8.77 17.72 -11.00
C THR A 131 10.11 17.91 -10.33
N GLY A 132 10.88 16.83 -10.11
CA GLY A 132 12.13 16.82 -9.35
C GLY A 132 11.94 17.10 -7.86
N ARG A 133 10.69 17.15 -7.38
CA ARG A 133 10.40 17.45 -5.97
C ARG A 133 10.63 16.23 -5.10
N MET A 134 11.19 16.48 -3.92
CA MET A 134 11.25 15.48 -2.85
C MET A 134 9.85 15.21 -2.31
N MET A 135 9.49 13.94 -2.15
CA MET A 135 8.22 13.49 -1.57
C MET A 135 8.45 12.81 -0.21
N PRO A 136 8.72 13.59 0.87
CA PRO A 136 8.89 13.02 2.20
C PRO A 136 7.61 12.33 2.67
N GLY A 137 7.76 11.20 3.37
CA GLY A 137 6.65 10.38 3.87
C GLY A 137 6.02 9.44 2.84
N ARG A 138 6.36 9.57 1.54
CA ARG A 138 5.93 8.62 0.52
C ARG A 138 6.91 7.44 0.46
N ARG A 139 6.38 6.22 0.47
CA ARG A 139 7.14 4.97 0.32
C ARG A 139 6.77 4.27 -1.00
N TYR A 140 7.69 3.47 -1.52
CA TYR A 140 7.38 2.54 -2.61
C TYR A 140 6.62 1.34 -2.05
N SER A 141 5.70 0.79 -2.83
CA SER A 141 4.86 -0.33 -2.42
C SER A 141 5.57 -1.68 -2.58
N GLU A 142 4.93 -2.76 -2.09
CA GLU A 142 5.31 -4.15 -2.34
C GLU A 142 6.74 -4.50 -1.92
N GLY A 143 7.27 -3.91 -0.84
CA GLY A 143 8.60 -4.23 -0.32
C GLY A 143 9.78 -3.60 -1.08
N LEU A 144 9.54 -2.84 -2.15
CA LEU A 144 10.60 -2.17 -2.91
C LEU A 144 11.33 -1.09 -2.10
N HIS A 145 10.61 -0.39 -1.22
CA HIS A 145 11.23 0.64 -0.39
C HIS A 145 12.21 0.04 0.62
N GLN A 146 11.86 -1.11 1.20
CA GLN A 146 12.72 -1.87 2.10
C GLN A 146 13.96 -2.42 1.38
N ALA A 147 13.81 -2.87 0.14
CA ALA A 147 14.94 -3.28 -0.69
C ALA A 147 15.91 -2.10 -0.96
N LEU A 148 15.41 -0.88 -1.17
CA LEU A 148 16.23 0.32 -1.28
C LEU A 148 16.88 0.71 0.05
N GLU A 149 16.16 0.56 1.16
CA GLU A 149 16.71 0.78 2.50
C GLU A 149 17.88 -0.19 2.78
N ALA A 150 17.74 -1.46 2.40
CA ALA A 150 18.81 -2.46 2.50
C ALA A 150 20.02 -2.11 1.61
N LYS A 151 19.77 -1.77 0.33
CA LYS A 151 20.79 -1.37 -0.66
C LYS A 151 21.65 -0.20 -0.19
N GLU A 152 21.03 0.81 0.42
CA GLU A 152 21.73 2.00 0.92
C GLU A 152 22.24 1.83 2.36
N HIS A 153 22.05 0.65 2.94
CA HIS A 153 22.42 0.31 4.32
C HIS A 153 21.85 1.30 5.35
N VAL A 154 20.61 1.73 5.14
CA VAL A 154 19.86 2.54 6.10
C VAL A 154 18.92 1.66 6.93
N ALA A 155 18.30 2.23 7.97
CA ALA A 155 17.39 1.49 8.81
C ALA A 155 16.16 1.01 8.00
N ILE A 156 16.01 -0.31 7.88
CA ILE A 156 14.87 -0.92 7.19
C ILE A 156 13.65 -0.78 8.09
N GLN A 157 12.60 -0.14 7.56
CA GLN A 157 11.35 -0.03 8.31
C GLN A 157 10.44 -1.22 7.97
N PRO A 158 9.79 -1.83 8.97
CA PRO A 158 8.88 -2.94 8.74
C PRO A 158 7.83 -2.59 7.70
N GLU A 159 7.52 -3.55 6.83
CA GLU A 159 6.39 -3.42 5.92
C GLU A 159 5.09 -3.32 6.72
N ASN A 160 4.23 -2.39 6.31
CA ASN A 160 2.85 -2.37 6.78
C ASN A 160 2.02 -3.23 5.82
N GLN A 161 1.44 -4.31 6.32
CA GLN A 161 0.49 -5.10 5.56
C GLN A 161 -0.92 -4.56 5.79
N THR A 162 -1.67 -4.37 4.71
CA THR A 162 -3.12 -4.17 4.80
C THR A 162 -3.77 -5.48 5.21
N LEU A 163 -4.26 -5.56 6.46
CA LEU A 163 -4.92 -6.74 7.02
C LEU A 163 -6.41 -6.79 6.68
N ALA A 164 -7.04 -5.61 6.62
CA ALA A 164 -8.44 -5.47 6.26
C ALA A 164 -8.68 -4.11 5.61
N SER A 165 -9.62 -4.07 4.68
CA SER A 165 -10.05 -2.83 4.03
C SER A 165 -11.55 -2.88 3.76
N VAL A 166 -12.25 -1.75 3.97
CA VAL A 166 -13.66 -1.56 3.65
C VAL A 166 -13.95 -0.09 3.39
N THR A 167 -14.75 0.24 2.38
CA THR A 167 -15.19 1.63 2.17
C THR A 167 -16.32 1.98 3.14
N PHE A 168 -16.46 3.26 3.49
CA PHE A 168 -17.61 3.71 4.30
C PHE A 168 -18.94 3.35 3.63
N GLN A 169 -19.03 3.47 2.30
CA GLN A 169 -20.21 3.07 1.53
C GLN A 169 -20.63 1.63 1.87
N ASN A 170 -19.69 0.69 1.74
CA ASN A 170 -19.97 -0.72 1.98
C ASN A 170 -20.19 -1.02 3.46
N TYR A 171 -19.46 -0.37 4.35
CA TYR A 171 -19.63 -0.57 5.79
C TYR A 171 -21.02 -0.15 6.28
N PHE A 172 -21.51 1.03 5.88
CA PHE A 172 -22.84 1.49 6.30
C PHE A 172 -23.99 0.71 5.66
N ARG A 173 -23.79 0.12 4.47
CA ARG A 173 -24.74 -0.82 3.86
C ARG A 173 -24.90 -2.14 4.63
N LEU A 174 -24.00 -2.45 5.57
CA LEU A 174 -24.16 -3.63 6.44
C LEU A 174 -25.27 -3.45 7.49
N TYR A 175 -25.68 -2.21 7.78
CA TYR A 175 -26.70 -1.94 8.79
C TYR A 175 -28.10 -2.26 8.29
N LYS A 176 -28.90 -2.95 9.12
CA LYS A 176 -30.31 -3.25 8.80
C LYS A 176 -31.17 -2.00 8.63
N LYS A 177 -30.82 -0.93 9.36
CA LYS A 177 -31.42 0.40 9.23
C LYS A 177 -30.31 1.43 9.20
N LEU A 178 -30.44 2.42 8.34
CA LEU A 178 -29.54 3.56 8.22
C LEU A 178 -30.38 4.84 8.20
N ALA A 179 -29.89 5.88 8.85
CA ALA A 179 -30.43 7.23 8.80
C ALA A 179 -29.28 8.23 8.96
N GLY A 180 -29.52 9.49 8.62
CA GLY A 180 -28.54 10.54 8.86
C GLY A 180 -29.18 11.92 8.92
N MET A 181 -28.35 12.90 9.30
CA MET A 181 -28.71 14.32 9.36
C MET A 181 -27.56 15.17 8.85
N THR A 182 -27.87 16.27 8.19
CA THR A 182 -26.93 17.29 7.71
C THR A 182 -27.71 18.55 7.30
N GLY A 183 -27.02 19.67 7.15
CA GLY A 183 -27.58 20.91 6.60
C GLY A 183 -27.67 20.95 5.06
N THR A 184 -26.99 20.06 4.34
CA THR A 184 -26.71 20.25 2.90
C THR A 184 -27.02 19.03 1.99
N ALA A 185 -27.88 18.09 2.42
CA ALA A 185 -28.14 16.86 1.66
C ALA A 185 -29.04 16.99 0.40
N LEU A 186 -29.75 18.10 0.21
CA LEU A 186 -30.74 18.20 -0.88
C LEU A 186 -30.13 18.09 -2.28
N THR A 187 -28.92 18.61 -2.48
CA THR A 187 -28.23 18.53 -3.78
C THR A 187 -27.78 17.11 -4.10
N GLU A 188 -27.45 16.32 -3.07
CA GLU A 188 -26.95 14.94 -3.20
C GLU A 188 -28.05 13.88 -2.99
N ALA A 189 -29.33 14.28 -3.00
CA ALA A 189 -30.46 13.40 -2.69
C ALA A 189 -30.55 12.18 -3.62
N GLU A 190 -30.21 12.34 -4.89
CA GLU A 190 -30.16 11.24 -5.86
C GLU A 190 -29.06 10.22 -5.51
N GLU A 191 -27.88 10.69 -5.08
CA GLU A 191 -26.77 9.82 -4.68
C GLU A 191 -27.14 9.01 -3.42
N PHE A 192 -27.75 9.67 -2.43
CA PHE A 192 -28.27 9.00 -1.23
C PHE A 192 -29.30 7.91 -1.54
N GLY A 193 -30.25 8.19 -2.43
CA GLY A 193 -31.26 7.23 -2.86
C GLY A 193 -30.65 6.04 -3.60
N ASN A 194 -29.76 6.31 -4.55
CA ASN A 194 -29.17 5.28 -5.40
C ASN A 194 -28.18 4.36 -4.68
N ILE A 195 -27.34 4.91 -3.79
CA ILE A 195 -26.25 4.16 -3.14
C ILE A 195 -26.73 3.51 -1.84
N TYR A 196 -27.54 4.23 -1.06
CA TYR A 196 -27.90 3.84 0.31
C TYR A 196 -29.39 3.54 0.51
N GLY A 197 -30.24 3.85 -0.48
CA GLY A 197 -31.69 3.76 -0.30
C GLY A 197 -32.24 4.77 0.71
N LEU A 198 -31.56 5.92 0.86
CA LEU A 198 -31.96 6.99 1.77
C LEU A 198 -32.71 8.09 1.02
N GLU A 199 -33.92 8.41 1.47
CA GLU A 199 -34.67 9.57 1.02
C GLU A 199 -34.27 10.80 1.84
N VAL A 200 -34.07 11.94 1.16
CA VAL A 200 -33.76 13.22 1.81
C VAL A 200 -35.04 14.02 1.98
N THR A 201 -35.32 14.45 3.21
CA THR A 201 -36.46 15.33 3.53
C THR A 201 -35.93 16.58 4.22
N GLU A 202 -36.26 17.75 3.66
CA GLU A 202 -35.94 19.03 4.28
C GLU A 202 -36.85 19.29 5.49
N ILE A 203 -36.24 19.60 6.64
CA ILE A 203 -36.96 19.95 7.85
C ILE A 203 -36.91 21.48 8.02
N PRO A 204 -38.06 22.17 8.15
CA PRO A 204 -38.08 23.61 8.35
C PRO A 204 -37.28 24.04 9.59
N THR A 205 -36.59 25.16 9.48
CA THR A 205 -35.92 25.78 10.63
C THR A 205 -36.96 26.23 11.66
N ASN A 206 -36.62 26.12 12.95
CA ASN A 206 -37.51 26.58 14.03
C ASN A 206 -37.78 28.09 13.98
N LEU A 207 -36.84 28.87 13.45
CA LEU A 207 -36.94 30.32 13.29
C LEU A 207 -36.62 30.72 11.83
N PRO A 208 -37.16 31.85 11.34
CA PRO A 208 -36.76 32.39 10.03
C PRO A 208 -35.25 32.66 9.96
N VAL A 209 -34.63 32.30 8.85
CA VAL A 209 -33.21 32.58 8.59
C VAL A 209 -33.05 34.06 8.22
N VAL A 210 -32.27 34.81 9.02
CA VAL A 210 -32.02 36.25 8.82
C VAL A 210 -30.60 36.55 8.32
N ARG A 211 -29.83 35.51 7.98
CA ARG A 211 -28.49 35.65 7.42
C ARG A 211 -28.59 36.26 6.02
N VAL A 212 -27.74 37.25 5.74
CA VAL A 212 -27.53 37.78 4.38
C VAL A 212 -26.35 37.01 3.80
N ASP A 213 -26.61 36.20 2.78
CA ASP A 213 -25.61 35.40 2.07
C ASP A 213 -24.75 36.27 1.13
#